data_AF-A0A433UHK0-F1
#
_entry.id   AF-A0A433UHK0-F1
#
_cell.length_a   1.000
_cell.length_b   1.000
_cell.length_c   1.000
_cell.angle_alpha   90.00
_cell.angle_beta   90.00
_cell.angle_gamma   90.00
#
_symmetry.space_group_name_H-M   'P 1'
#
loop_
_entity.id
_entity.type
_entity.pdbx_description
1 polymer ?
#
loop_
_entity_poly.entity_id
_entity_poly.type
_entity_poly.pdbx_seq_one_letter_code
_entity_poly.pdbx_strand_id
1 'polypeptide(L)'
;MGEKYQSLSELNLEGQFLGFVGDKPGKYKYLSLAIPSGKVKVKLPKDLRCSPVSSLVPGEQIRVGAISKLNPRTSKVKLKAYQVEAVGLCFIENRQPQTKAKIMVCQKSGCMKRGGKGLLSDLEKTLCDRGLSDKVTIEHTDCQKRCSSAPNCVLKVGKKQYKKVHPEAIASLLENHLS
;
A
#
# COMPACT_ATOMS: atom_id res chain seq x y z
N MET A 1 -17.63 -17.31 -38.21
CA MET A 1 -16.24 -17.77 -37.98
C MET A 1 -15.73 -17.11 -36.69
N GLY A 2 -15.47 -17.88 -35.63
CA GLY A 2 -15.01 -17.31 -34.36
C GLY A 2 -13.57 -16.79 -34.48
N GLU A 3 -13.27 -15.63 -33.89
CA GLU A 3 -11.90 -15.13 -33.80
C GLU A 3 -10.99 -16.18 -33.11
N LYS A 4 -9.89 -16.57 -33.77
CA LYS A 4 -8.92 -17.54 -33.24
C LYS A 4 -7.95 -16.82 -32.30
N TYR A 5 -7.87 -17.25 -31.05
CA TYR A 5 -6.95 -16.69 -30.04
C TYR A 5 -5.96 -17.77 -29.59
N GLN A 6 -4.68 -17.41 -29.48
CA GLN A 6 -3.62 -18.26 -28.94
C GLN A 6 -3.29 -17.81 -27.51
N SER A 7 -3.04 -18.76 -26.61
CA SER A 7 -2.57 -18.46 -25.24
C SER A 7 -1.11 -18.03 -25.31
N LEU A 8 -0.79 -16.90 -24.69
CA LEU A 8 0.59 -16.38 -24.60
C LEU A 8 1.24 -16.74 -23.27
N SER A 9 0.61 -16.36 -22.16
CA SER A 9 1.21 -16.50 -20.82
C SER A 9 0.13 -16.56 -19.74
N GLU A 10 0.42 -17.29 -18.67
CA GLU A 10 -0.32 -17.25 -17.42
C GLU A 10 0.18 -16.12 -16.54
N LEU A 11 -0.75 -15.45 -15.85
CA LEU A 11 -0.50 -14.25 -15.07
C LEU A 11 -1.34 -14.33 -13.78
N ASN A 12 -0.75 -13.88 -12.67
CA ASN A 12 -1.46 -13.63 -11.42
C ASN A 12 -1.59 -12.12 -11.25
N LEU A 13 -2.83 -11.62 -11.30
CA LEU A 13 -3.14 -10.21 -11.11
C LEU A 13 -3.72 -10.03 -9.72
N GLU A 14 -3.20 -9.08 -8.96
CA GLU A 14 -3.76 -8.70 -7.66
C GLU A 14 -4.18 -7.23 -7.70
N GLY A 15 -5.36 -6.95 -7.17
CA GLY A 15 -5.88 -5.58 -7.18
C GLY A 15 -7.27 -5.46 -6.58
N GLN A 16 -7.79 -4.23 -6.60
CA GLN A 16 -9.13 -3.96 -6.07
C GLN A 16 -10.18 -4.27 -7.13
N PHE A 17 -11.19 -5.04 -6.72
CA PHE A 17 -12.36 -5.31 -7.53
C PHE A 17 -13.19 -4.02 -7.69
N LEU A 18 -13.45 -3.61 -8.93
CA LEU A 18 -14.23 -2.39 -9.20
C LEU A 18 -15.69 -2.68 -9.58
N GLY A 19 -16.06 -3.95 -9.70
CA GLY A 19 -17.37 -4.36 -10.17
C GLY A 19 -17.34 -5.17 -11.46
N PHE A 20 -18.48 -5.78 -11.74
CA PHE A 20 -18.71 -6.54 -12.96
C PHE A 20 -19.10 -5.64 -14.13
N VAL A 21 -18.67 -6.04 -15.33
CA VAL A 21 -19.01 -5.36 -16.59
C VAL A 21 -19.72 -6.34 -17.51
N GLY A 22 -20.89 -5.93 -18.01
CA GLY A 22 -21.74 -6.71 -18.90
C GLY A 22 -22.57 -5.81 -19.80
N ASP A 23 -23.02 -6.36 -20.93
CA ASP A 23 -23.84 -5.63 -21.90
C ASP A 23 -25.30 -5.48 -21.41
N LYS A 24 -25.71 -6.30 -20.42
CA LYS A 24 -27.05 -6.29 -19.82
C LYS A 24 -26.95 -6.46 -18.29
N PRO A 25 -27.87 -5.88 -17.51
CA PRO A 25 -27.98 -6.16 -16.08
C PRO A 25 -28.05 -7.67 -15.82
N GLY A 26 -27.29 -8.17 -14.84
CA GLY A 26 -27.23 -9.60 -14.49
C GLY A 26 -26.46 -10.51 -15.47
N LYS A 27 -25.93 -10.00 -16.59
CA LYS A 27 -25.08 -10.79 -17.53
C LYS A 27 -23.66 -10.26 -17.57
N TYR A 28 -22.95 -10.51 -16.48
CA TYR A 28 -21.56 -10.10 -16.31
C TYR A 28 -20.62 -10.98 -17.14
N LYS A 29 -19.97 -10.39 -18.15
CA LYS A 29 -18.99 -11.08 -19.00
C LYS A 29 -17.55 -10.80 -18.59
N TYR A 30 -17.35 -9.73 -17.82
CA TYR A 30 -16.04 -9.24 -17.44
C TYR A 30 -16.06 -8.80 -15.97
N LEU A 31 -14.89 -8.87 -15.36
CA LEU A 31 -14.53 -8.31 -14.07
C LEU A 31 -13.63 -7.11 -14.33
N SER A 32 -13.85 -6.00 -13.63
CA SER A 32 -12.95 -4.85 -13.66
C SER A 32 -12.07 -4.85 -12.41
N LEU A 33 -10.76 -4.67 -12.61
CA LEU A 33 -9.75 -4.68 -11.54
C LEU A 33 -8.91 -3.39 -11.61
N ALA A 34 -8.67 -2.75 -10.47
CA ALA A 34 -7.68 -1.70 -10.33
C ALA A 34 -6.35 -2.31 -9.85
N ILE A 35 -5.30 -2.10 -10.63
CA ILE A 35 -3.91 -2.46 -10.32
C ILE A 35 -3.04 -1.20 -10.35
N PRO A 36 -1.79 -1.21 -9.85
CA PRO A 36 -0.94 -0.01 -9.81
C PRO A 36 -0.70 0.63 -11.18
N SER A 37 -0.65 -0.17 -12.25
CA SER A 37 -0.51 0.31 -13.63
C SER A 37 -1.81 0.81 -14.28
N GLY A 38 -2.93 0.75 -13.56
CA GLY A 38 -4.22 1.28 -13.99
C GLY A 38 -5.36 0.28 -13.90
N LYS A 39 -6.39 0.49 -14.74
CA LYS A 39 -7.62 -0.30 -14.71
C LYS A 39 -7.60 -1.35 -15.81
N VAL A 40 -7.79 -2.62 -15.45
CA VAL A 40 -7.82 -3.74 -16.39
C VAL A 40 -9.17 -4.45 -16.38
N LYS A 41 -9.60 -4.94 -17.56
CA LYS A 41 -10.81 -5.74 -17.73
C LYS A 41 -10.42 -7.19 -17.99
N VAL A 42 -10.90 -8.11 -17.15
CA VAL A 42 -10.62 -9.54 -17.27
C VAL A 42 -11.90 -10.26 -17.67
N LYS A 43 -11.85 -11.09 -18.74
CA LYS A 43 -13.03 -11.84 -19.18
C LYS A 43 -13.28 -13.02 -18.25
N LEU A 44 -14.54 -13.16 -17.83
CA LEU A 44 -15.01 -14.31 -17.06
C LEU A 44 -15.54 -15.42 -18.00
N PRO A 45 -15.02 -16.65 -17.91
CA PRO A 45 -15.66 -17.87 -18.43
C PRO A 45 -17.09 -18.00 -17.91
N LYS A 46 -17.93 -18.81 -18.57
CA LYS A 46 -19.32 -19.01 -18.13
C LYS A 46 -19.35 -19.66 -16.74
N ASP A 47 -18.45 -20.61 -16.50
CA ASP A 47 -18.42 -21.42 -15.28
C ASP A 47 -18.06 -20.56 -14.05
N LEU A 48 -17.20 -19.55 -14.22
CA LEU A 48 -16.86 -18.60 -13.16
C LEU A 48 -17.94 -17.54 -12.89
N ARG A 49 -18.99 -17.42 -13.71
CA ARG A 49 -20.07 -16.46 -13.47
C ARG A 49 -21.11 -16.94 -12.46
N CYS A 50 -21.18 -18.26 -12.24
CA CYS A 50 -22.08 -18.90 -11.29
C CYS A 50 -21.36 -19.27 -9.98
N SER A 51 -20.13 -18.80 -9.80
CA SER A 51 -19.18 -19.13 -8.73
C SER A 51 -19.21 -18.05 -7.62
N PRO A 52 -18.52 -18.20 -6.46
CA PRO A 52 -18.46 -17.20 -5.37
C PRO A 52 -18.00 -15.80 -5.81
N VAL A 53 -17.47 -15.69 -7.03
CA VAL A 53 -17.24 -14.42 -7.72
C VAL A 53 -18.47 -13.49 -7.63
N SER A 54 -19.70 -14.00 -7.68
CA SER A 54 -20.91 -13.16 -7.56
C SER A 54 -21.08 -12.48 -6.20
N SER A 55 -20.44 -12.96 -5.12
CA SER A 55 -20.48 -12.34 -3.80
C SER A 55 -19.40 -11.28 -3.58
N LEU A 56 -18.51 -11.05 -4.55
CA LEU A 56 -17.49 -10.01 -4.46
C LEU A 56 -18.12 -8.61 -4.39
N VAL A 57 -17.58 -7.77 -3.52
CA VAL A 57 -18.05 -6.39 -3.35
C VAL A 57 -17.04 -5.40 -3.94
N PRO A 58 -17.46 -4.38 -4.71
CA PRO A 58 -16.54 -3.35 -5.17
C PRO A 58 -15.71 -2.75 -4.01
N GLY A 59 -14.40 -2.69 -4.19
CA GLY A 59 -13.41 -2.30 -3.18
C GLY A 59 -12.62 -3.49 -2.59
N GLU A 60 -13.14 -4.72 -2.73
CA GLU A 60 -12.49 -5.93 -2.20
C GLU A 60 -11.17 -6.23 -2.94
N GLN A 61 -10.12 -6.58 -2.19
CA GLN A 61 -8.85 -7.00 -2.77
C GLN A 61 -8.96 -8.46 -3.22
N ILE A 62 -8.67 -8.70 -4.49
CA ILE A 62 -8.80 -10.02 -5.09
C ILE A 62 -7.55 -10.37 -5.88
N ARG A 63 -7.30 -11.68 -5.96
CA ARG A 63 -6.29 -12.28 -6.82
C ARG A 63 -7.00 -12.98 -7.97
N VAL A 64 -6.50 -12.75 -9.18
CA VAL A 64 -7.07 -13.28 -10.42
C VAL A 64 -5.98 -14.02 -11.18
N GLY A 65 -6.09 -15.35 -11.22
CA GLY A 65 -5.34 -16.19 -12.14
C GLY A 65 -5.93 -16.05 -13.54
N ALA A 66 -5.13 -15.56 -14.50
CA ALA A 66 -5.56 -15.26 -15.85
C ALA A 66 -4.58 -15.73 -16.92
N ILE A 67 -5.11 -16.06 -18.10
CA ILE A 67 -4.32 -16.32 -19.30
C ILE A 67 -4.46 -15.12 -20.23
N SER A 68 -3.32 -14.57 -20.66
CA SER A 68 -3.25 -13.62 -21.76
C SER A 68 -3.41 -14.36 -23.08
N LYS A 69 -4.34 -13.91 -23.92
CA LYS A 69 -4.60 -14.49 -25.23
C LYS A 69 -4.43 -13.45 -26.32
N LEU A 70 -3.64 -13.78 -27.34
CA LEU A 70 -3.43 -12.95 -28.52
C LEU A 70 -4.28 -13.45 -29.68
N ASN A 71 -4.96 -12.52 -30.35
CA ASN A 71 -5.48 -12.77 -31.68
C ASN A 71 -4.37 -12.44 -32.70
N PRO A 72 -3.75 -13.44 -33.36
CA PRO A 72 -2.63 -13.18 -34.27
C PRO A 72 -3.03 -12.36 -35.50
N ARG A 73 -4.32 -12.31 -35.84
CA ARG A 73 -4.81 -11.55 -37.00
C ARG A 73 -5.04 -10.06 -36.71
N THR A 74 -5.34 -9.72 -35.46
CA THR A 74 -5.68 -8.33 -35.06
C THR A 74 -4.69 -7.75 -34.04
N SER A 75 -3.68 -8.53 -33.65
CA SER A 75 -2.75 -8.25 -32.54
C SER A 75 -3.44 -7.92 -31.22
N LYS A 76 -4.74 -8.23 -31.08
CA LYS A 76 -5.54 -7.89 -29.92
C LYS A 76 -5.25 -8.85 -28.78
N VAL A 77 -4.77 -8.31 -27.67
CA VAL A 77 -4.57 -9.06 -26.42
C VAL A 77 -5.84 -9.04 -25.59
N LYS A 78 -6.14 -10.18 -24.96
CA LYS A 78 -7.32 -10.39 -24.14
C LYS A 78 -6.98 -11.24 -22.93
N LEU A 79 -7.37 -10.76 -21.76
CA LEU A 79 -7.24 -11.51 -20.51
C LEU A 79 -8.47 -12.37 -20.28
N LYS A 80 -8.28 -13.66 -19.98
CA LYS A 80 -9.34 -14.59 -19.58
C LYS A 80 -8.97 -15.21 -18.24
N ALA A 81 -9.82 -14.99 -17.24
CA ALA A 81 -9.64 -15.60 -15.91
C ALA A 81 -9.87 -17.11 -15.98
N TYR A 82 -9.13 -17.86 -15.16
CA TYR A 82 -9.42 -19.25 -14.82
C TYR A 82 -9.68 -19.44 -13.31
N GLN A 83 -9.23 -18.50 -12.48
CA GLN A 83 -9.43 -18.50 -11.05
C GLN A 83 -9.59 -17.06 -10.53
N VAL A 84 -10.47 -16.88 -9.56
CA VAL A 84 -10.67 -15.61 -8.84
C VAL A 84 -10.82 -15.96 -7.38
N GLU A 85 -9.98 -15.37 -6.55
CA GLU A 85 -9.95 -15.59 -5.10
C GLU A 85 -10.00 -14.26 -4.39
N ALA A 86 -10.85 -14.18 -3.36
CA ALA A 86 -10.75 -13.10 -2.40
C ALA A 86 -9.43 -13.27 -1.63
N VAL A 87 -8.58 -12.26 -1.68
CA VAL A 87 -7.43 -12.18 -0.77
C VAL A 87 -8.06 -11.63 0.50
N GLY A 88 -8.46 -12.54 1.40
CA GLY A 88 -9.48 -12.34 2.42
C GLY A 88 -9.51 -10.94 3.05
N LEU A 89 -10.73 -10.39 3.17
CA LEU A 89 -11.06 -9.12 3.81
C LEU A 89 -9.87 -8.16 3.91
N CYS A 90 -9.51 -7.54 2.79
CA CYS A 90 -9.20 -6.13 2.91
C CYS A 90 -10.52 -5.47 3.32
N PHE A 91 -10.76 -5.41 4.65
CA PHE A 91 -11.34 -4.19 5.18
C PHE A 91 -10.63 -3.11 4.40
N ILE A 92 -11.40 -2.32 3.67
CA ILE A 92 -10.99 -0.96 3.40
C ILE A 92 -10.60 -0.52 4.81
N GLU A 93 -9.29 -0.51 5.11
CA GLU A 93 -8.79 0.44 6.05
C GLU A 93 -9.27 1.71 5.37
N ASN A 94 -10.44 2.15 5.81
CA ASN A 94 -10.61 3.50 6.22
C ASN A 94 -9.41 3.71 7.14
N ARG A 95 -8.24 3.95 6.53
CA ARG A 95 -7.20 4.73 7.12
C ARG A 95 -7.92 6.06 7.29
N GLN A 96 -8.74 6.15 8.34
CA GLN A 96 -8.64 7.27 9.26
C GLN A 96 -7.17 7.60 9.22
N PRO A 97 -6.77 8.78 8.69
CA PRO A 97 -5.37 9.07 8.44
C PRO A 97 -4.64 8.71 9.72
N GLN A 98 -3.99 7.54 9.74
CA GLN A 98 -3.34 7.05 10.94
C GLN A 98 -2.27 8.10 11.06
N THR A 99 -2.44 8.98 12.06
CA THR A 99 -1.63 10.18 12.16
C THR A 99 -0.21 9.70 12.17
N LYS A 100 0.50 9.84 11.04
CA LYS A 100 1.84 9.30 10.87
C LYS A 100 2.62 9.80 12.06
N ALA A 101 3.29 8.88 12.76
CA ALA A 101 4.08 9.29 13.90
C ALA A 101 5.08 10.35 13.42
N LYS A 102 5.27 11.40 14.21
CA LYS A 102 6.15 12.52 13.84
C LYS A 102 7.35 12.54 14.75
N ILE A 103 8.53 12.63 14.15
CA ILE A 103 9.79 12.80 14.86
C ILE A 103 10.24 14.25 14.64
N MET A 104 10.10 15.08 15.66
CA MET A 104 10.41 16.51 15.59
C MET A 104 11.84 16.76 16.06
N VAL A 105 12.75 17.04 15.11
CA VAL A 105 14.17 17.27 15.37
C VAL A 105 14.48 18.76 15.39
N CYS A 106 15.13 19.25 16.44
CA CYS A 106 15.51 20.66 16.56
C CYS A 106 16.77 20.96 15.73
N GLN A 107 16.66 21.87 14.76
CA GLN A 107 17.79 22.26 13.89
C GLN A 107 18.48 23.57 14.31
N LYS A 108 18.12 24.17 15.45
CA LYS A 108 18.80 25.38 15.91
C LYS A 108 20.27 25.10 16.23
N SER A 109 21.12 26.12 16.04
CA SER A 109 22.58 26.06 16.21
C SER A 109 23.04 25.34 17.49
N GLY A 110 22.37 25.54 18.62
CA GLY A 110 22.70 24.84 19.87
C GLY A 110 22.54 23.32 19.78
N CYS A 111 21.51 22.79 19.10
CA CYS A 111 21.37 21.35 18.90
C CYS A 111 22.32 20.82 17.83
N MET A 112 22.51 21.58 16.74
CA MET A 112 23.42 21.17 15.66
C MET A 112 24.87 21.06 16.12
N LYS A 113 25.35 22.01 16.95
CA LYS A 113 26.71 21.96 17.53
C LYS A 113 26.93 20.83 18.53
N ARG A 114 25.85 20.24 19.07
CA ARG A 114 25.90 19.16 20.07
C ARG A 114 25.47 17.81 19.50
N GLY A 115 25.73 17.57 18.21
CA GLY A 115 25.48 16.27 17.59
C GLY A 115 24.11 16.12 16.91
N GLY A 116 23.38 17.23 16.67
CA GLY A 116 22.09 17.16 15.98
C GLY A 116 22.14 16.54 14.58
N LYS A 117 23.26 16.69 13.86
CA LYS A 117 23.47 16.02 12.56
C LYS A 117 23.61 14.50 12.70
N GLY A 118 24.39 14.03 13.68
CA GLY A 118 24.54 12.61 13.98
C GLY A 118 23.20 11.98 14.37
N LEU A 119 22.46 12.64 15.26
CA LEU A 119 21.12 12.20 15.67
C LEU A 119 20.17 12.03 14.47
N LEU A 120 20.17 12.96 13.52
CA LEU A 120 19.34 12.87 12.33
C LEU A 120 19.73 11.66 11.47
N SER A 121 21.03 11.48 11.20
CA SER A 121 21.52 10.33 10.42
C SER A 121 21.23 9.00 11.10
N ASP A 122 21.40 8.92 12.43
CA ASP A 122 21.10 7.71 13.20
C ASP A 122 19.60 7.38 13.19
N LEU A 123 18.74 8.40 13.24
CA LEU A 123 17.29 8.24 13.09
C LEU A 123 16.93 7.70 11.70
N GLU A 124 17.44 8.31 10.63
CA GLU A 124 17.19 7.87 9.26
C GLU A 124 17.63 6.43 9.04
N LYS A 125 18.84 6.09 9.49
CA LYS A 125 19.38 4.73 9.40
C LYS A 125 18.52 3.75 10.20
N THR A 126 18.22 4.04 11.46
CA THR A 126 17.43 3.13 12.31
C THR A 126 16.04 2.89 11.73
N LEU A 127 15.38 3.93 11.21
CA LEU A 127 14.06 3.78 10.58
C LEU A 127 14.13 2.96 9.29
N CYS A 128 15.19 3.12 8.50
CA CYS A 128 15.43 2.33 7.31
C CYS A 128 15.67 0.85 7.65
N ASP A 129 16.60 0.57 8.57
CA ASP A 129 16.98 -0.78 8.99
C ASP A 129 15.78 -1.57 9.55
N ARG A 130 14.79 -0.87 10.12
CA ARG A 130 13.56 -1.47 10.67
C ARG A 130 12.33 -1.36 9.77
N GLY A 131 12.47 -0.84 8.55
CA GLY A 131 11.36 -0.71 7.61
C GLY A 131 10.24 0.23 8.07
N LEU A 132 10.56 1.23 8.90
CA LEU A 132 9.61 2.18 9.48
C LEU A 132 9.54 3.52 8.71
N SER A 133 10.39 3.72 7.70
CA SER A 133 10.52 4.97 6.95
C SER A 133 9.20 5.49 6.36
N ASP A 134 8.32 4.61 5.89
CA ASP A 134 7.05 5.02 5.26
C ASP A 134 5.92 5.33 6.27
N LYS A 135 6.10 4.85 7.51
CA LYS A 135 5.10 4.94 8.60
C LYS A 135 5.28 6.18 9.47
N VAL A 136 6.42 6.86 9.35
CA VAL A 136 6.86 7.96 10.23
C VAL A 136 7.36 9.13 9.40
N THR A 137 7.21 10.35 9.90
CA THR A 137 7.75 11.55 9.25
C THR A 137 8.72 12.26 10.18
N ILE A 138 9.92 12.55 9.68
CA ILE A 138 10.88 13.42 10.37
C ILE A 138 10.56 14.86 9.99
N GLU A 139 10.27 15.70 10.98
CA GLU A 139 10.04 17.13 10.81
C GLU A 139 11.18 17.91 11.44
N HIS A 140 11.73 18.85 10.67
CA HIS A 140 12.68 19.82 11.17
C HIS A 140 11.96 20.97 11.84
N THR A 141 12.44 21.34 13.02
CA THR A 141 11.75 22.30 13.89
C THR A 141 12.70 23.32 14.47
N ASP A 142 12.12 24.46 14.83
CA ASP A 142 12.79 25.53 15.57
C ASP A 142 13.15 25.12 17.01
N CYS A 143 13.75 26.06 17.75
CA CYS A 143 14.18 25.83 19.12
C CYS A 143 13.02 25.36 20.02
N GLN A 144 13.16 24.15 20.54
CA GLN A 144 12.20 23.54 21.47
C GLN A 144 12.43 23.94 22.93
N LYS A 145 13.22 25.01 23.18
CA LYS A 145 13.60 25.56 24.50
C LYS A 145 14.17 24.52 25.49
N ARG A 146 14.89 23.52 24.97
CA ARG A 146 15.47 22.40 25.73
C ARG A 146 16.97 22.21 25.46
N CYS A 147 17.67 23.33 25.33
CA CYS A 147 19.09 23.34 24.99
C CYS A 147 19.98 22.59 25.99
N SER A 148 19.56 22.46 27.25
CA SER A 148 20.28 21.69 28.29
C SER A 148 20.27 20.18 28.06
N SER A 149 19.42 19.66 27.16
CA SER A 149 19.36 18.25 26.78
C SER A 149 19.52 18.07 25.27
N ALA A 150 20.19 19.01 24.62
CA ALA A 150 20.51 18.91 23.21
C ALA A 150 21.51 17.75 22.96
N PRO A 151 21.42 17.06 21.81
CA PRO A 151 20.51 17.34 20.70
C PRO A 151 19.09 16.88 21.02
N ASN A 152 18.08 17.74 20.75
CA ASN A 152 16.72 17.48 21.20
C ASN A 152 15.83 16.96 20.06
N CYS A 153 15.10 15.89 20.38
CA CYS A 153 14.14 15.25 19.51
C CYS A 153 12.88 14.86 20.31
N VAL A 154 11.72 14.96 19.66
CA VAL A 154 10.43 14.60 20.24
C VAL A 154 9.69 13.67 19.29
N LEU A 155 9.33 12.48 19.76
CA LEU A 155 8.45 11.56 19.06
C LEU A 155 7.00 11.85 19.45
N LYS A 156 6.13 12.11 18.47
CA LYS A 156 4.70 12.29 18.65
C LYS A 156 3.95 11.14 17.97
N VAL A 157 3.17 10.40 18.76
CA VAL A 157 2.30 9.31 18.28
C VAL A 157 0.88 9.62 18.73
N GLY A 158 0.03 10.07 17.80
CA GLY A 158 -1.30 10.58 18.12
C GLY A 158 -1.26 11.74 19.14
N LYS A 159 -1.84 11.51 20.32
CA LYS A 159 -1.86 12.47 21.45
C LYS A 159 -0.65 12.33 22.39
N LYS A 160 0.14 11.25 22.29
CA LYS A 160 1.29 11.00 23.16
C LYS A 160 2.55 11.67 22.61
N GLN A 161 3.38 12.19 23.50
CA GLN A 161 4.67 12.78 23.17
C GLN A 161 5.76 12.20 24.07
N TYR A 162 6.82 11.71 23.44
CA TYR A 162 8.00 11.16 24.09
C TYR A 162 9.19 12.08 23.82
N LYS A 163 9.96 12.40 24.87
CA LYS A 163 11.06 13.37 24.83
C LYS A 163 12.33 12.68 25.33
N LYS A 164 13.51 13.14 24.89
CA LYS A 164 14.83 12.52 25.22
C LYS A 164 14.91 11.05 24.81
N VAL A 165 14.49 10.74 23.59
CA VAL A 165 14.38 9.35 23.15
C VAL A 165 15.54 9.05 22.20
N HIS A 166 16.29 7.97 22.49
CA HIS A 166 17.34 7.46 21.62
C HIS A 166 16.73 6.83 20.35
N PRO A 167 17.39 6.86 19.18
CA PRO A 167 16.83 6.34 17.92
C PRO A 167 16.25 4.92 18.02
N GLU A 168 16.89 4.01 18.74
CA GLU A 168 16.47 2.62 18.94
C GLU A 168 15.23 2.52 19.84
N ALA A 169 15.15 3.38 20.86
CA ALA A 169 13.96 3.48 21.70
C ALA A 169 12.79 4.09 20.92
N ILE A 170 13.05 5.03 20.00
CA ILE A 170 12.05 5.56 19.06
C ILE A 170 11.52 4.43 18.18
N ALA A 171 12.39 3.64 17.57
CA ALA A 171 12.00 2.53 16.71
C ALA A 171 11.17 1.47 17.47
N SER A 172 11.59 1.13 18.69
CA SER A 172 10.86 0.17 19.53
C SER A 172 9.49 0.70 19.98
N LEU A 173 9.38 2.00 20.28
CA LEU A 173 8.08 2.64 20.58
C LEU A 173 7.17 2.65 19.35
N LEU A 174 7.73 2.87 18.17
CA LEU A 174 6.99 2.86 16.91
C LEU A 174 6.46 1.47 16.57
N GLU A 175 7.27 0.43 16.72
CA GLU A 175 6.86 -0.96 16.52
C GLU A 175 5.66 -1.32 17.42
N ASN A 176 5.73 -0.99 18.71
CA ASN A 176 4.64 -1.28 19.65
C ASN A 176 3.35 -0.48 19.38
N HIS A 177 3.45 0.70 18.75
CA HIS A 177 2.30 1.57 18.50
C HIS A 177 1.72 1.44 17.08
N LEU A 178 2.46 0.86 16.14
CA LEU A 178 2.10 0.72 14.72
C LEU A 178 1.92 -0.75 14.30
N SER A 179 1.96 -1.69 15.25
CA SER A 179 1.58 -3.10 15.06
C SER A 179 0.07 -3.30 15.13
#